data_AF-A0A1V5H522-F1
#
_entry.id   AF-A0A1V5H522-F1
#
_cell.length_a   1.000
_cell.length_b   1.000
_cell.length_c   1.000
_cell.angle_alpha   90.00
_cell.angle_beta   90.00
_cell.angle_gamma   90.00
#
_symmetry.space_group_name_H-M   'P 1'
#
loop_
_entity.id
_entity.type
_entity.pdbx_description
1 polymer ?
#
loop_
_entity_poly.entity_id
_entity_poly.type
_entity_poly.pdbx_seq_one_letter_code
_entity_poly.pdbx_strand_id
1 'polypeptide(L)'
;MATALAKNYDTTLYYCFEKEGVLRDLNDANSLISTINKEEFETLKKEGVIADGMIPKLENSFNAINNGVKEVVILHAKNLLNKHGTVLIR
;
A
#
# COMPACT_ATOMS: atom_id res chain seq x y z
N MET A 1 -7.16 3.67 14.50
CA MET A 1 -7.07 2.41 15.28
C MET A 1 -5.69 1.77 15.15
N ALA A 2 -5.21 1.43 13.94
CA ALA A 2 -3.86 0.88 13.74
C ALA A 2 -2.74 1.76 14.34
N THR A 3 -2.80 3.07 14.15
CA THR A 3 -1.86 4.05 14.74
C THR A 3 -1.89 4.08 16.27
N ALA A 4 -3.01 3.73 16.91
CA ALA A 4 -3.09 3.66 18.37
C ALA A 4 -2.42 2.38 18.90
N LEU A 5 -2.59 1.25 18.21
CA LEU A 5 -1.90 -0.01 18.54
C LEU A 5 -0.40 0.08 18.31
N ALA A 6 0.01 0.81 17.26
CA ALA A 6 1.41 1.04 16.91
C ALA A 6 2.23 1.74 18.02
N LYS A 7 1.57 2.39 18.99
CA LYS A 7 2.25 2.98 20.16
C LYS A 7 2.87 1.94 21.09
N ASN A 8 2.28 0.74 21.14
CA ASN A 8 2.66 -0.30 22.10
C ASN A 8 3.13 -1.60 21.43
N TYR A 9 2.91 -1.76 20.12
CA TYR A 9 3.19 -3.00 19.38
C TYR A 9 3.73 -2.72 17.98
N ASP A 10 4.57 -3.62 17.46
CA ASP A 10 4.90 -3.69 16.04
C ASP A 10 3.63 -4.00 15.23
N THR A 11 3.03 -2.97 14.66
CA THR A 11 1.75 -3.07 13.95
C THR A 11 1.96 -3.02 12.45
N THR A 12 1.44 -4.04 11.76
CA THR A 12 1.32 -4.08 10.29
C THR A 12 -0.13 -3.89 9.89
N LEU A 13 -0.41 -3.03 8.91
CA LEU A 13 -1.75 -2.84 8.38
C LEU A 13 -1.89 -3.52 7.02
N TYR A 14 -2.81 -4.47 6.89
CA TYR A 14 -3.15 -5.08 5.61
C TYR A 14 -4.40 -4.43 5.03
N TYR A 15 -4.29 -3.86 3.82
CA TYR A 15 -5.43 -3.40 3.03
C TYR A 15 -5.71 -4.40 1.92
N CYS A 16 -6.86 -5.06 2.04
CA CYS A 16 -7.34 -6.03 1.06
C CYS A 16 -8.21 -5.33 -0.01
N PHE A 17 -7.70 -5.21 -1.24
CA PHE A 17 -8.43 -4.64 -2.38
C PHE A 17 -8.81 -5.71 -3.41
N GLU A 18 -9.56 -5.29 -4.44
CA GLU A 18 -9.94 -6.17 -5.57
C GLU A 18 -8.76 -6.48 -6.50
N LYS A 19 -7.76 -5.61 -6.55
CA LYS A 19 -6.53 -5.83 -7.34
C LYS A 19 -5.46 -6.49 -6.48
N GLU A 20 -4.50 -7.14 -7.13
CA GLU A 20 -3.43 -7.88 -6.45
C GLU A 20 -2.45 -6.98 -5.69
N GLY A 21 -2.43 -5.69 -6.02
CA GLY A 21 -1.67 -4.62 -5.37
C GLY A 21 -1.73 -3.36 -6.26
N VAL A 22 -0.69 -2.55 -6.22
CA VAL A 22 -0.50 -1.42 -7.13
C VAL A 22 0.21 -1.92 -8.40
N LEU A 23 -0.46 -1.83 -9.53
CA LEU A 23 0.05 -2.22 -10.84
C LEU A 23 0.50 -0.97 -11.61
N ARG A 24 1.63 -1.04 -12.31
CA ARG A 24 2.06 0.03 -13.22
C ARG A 24 1.19 0.08 -14.48
N ASP A 25 0.76 -1.07 -14.95
CA ASP A 25 -0.23 -1.25 -16.03
C ASP A 25 -1.35 -2.18 -15.54
N LEU A 26 -2.59 -1.68 -15.55
CA LEU A 26 -3.76 -2.43 -15.11
C LEU A 26 -4.05 -3.69 -15.94
N ASN A 27 -3.49 -3.79 -17.14
CA ASN A 27 -3.65 -4.93 -18.05
C ASN A 27 -2.51 -5.95 -17.95
N ASP A 28 -1.41 -5.61 -17.27
CA ASP A 28 -0.28 -6.51 -17.05
C ASP A 28 -0.13 -6.86 -15.57
N ALA A 29 -0.46 -8.10 -15.22
CA ALA A 29 -0.30 -8.60 -13.86
C ALA A 29 1.18 -8.65 -13.40
N ASN A 30 2.14 -8.71 -14.34
CA ASN A 30 3.56 -8.67 -14.02
C ASN A 30 4.06 -7.27 -13.70
N SER A 31 3.24 -6.24 -13.92
CA SER A 31 3.55 -4.86 -13.60
C SER A 31 3.34 -4.50 -12.12
N LEU A 32 3.14 -5.50 -11.26
CA LEU A 32 2.99 -5.32 -9.82
C LEU A 32 4.21 -4.65 -9.22
N ILE A 33 3.98 -3.50 -8.59
CA ILE A 33 5.00 -2.77 -7.86
C ILE A 33 5.10 -3.40 -6.47
N SER A 34 6.22 -4.07 -6.19
CA SER A 34 6.40 -4.80 -4.93
C SER A 34 6.51 -3.88 -3.72
N THR A 35 7.12 -2.71 -3.89
CA THR A 35 7.37 -1.74 -2.81
C THR A 35 7.18 -0.32 -3.33
N ILE A 36 6.57 0.55 -2.52
CA ILE A 36 6.39 1.96 -2.84
C ILE A 36 6.76 2.81 -1.62
N ASN A 37 7.71 3.73 -1.77
CA ASN A 37 7.96 4.79 -0.79
C ASN A 37 7.13 6.06 -1.09
N LYS A 38 7.22 7.07 -0.22
CA LYS A 38 6.40 8.28 -0.36
C LYS A 38 6.72 9.08 -1.64
N GLU A 39 7.99 9.13 -2.05
CA GLU A 39 8.43 9.87 -3.25
C GLU A 39 7.96 9.19 -4.54
N GLU A 40 8.08 7.86 -4.59
CA GLU A 40 7.57 7.02 -5.68
C GLU A 40 6.05 7.16 -5.79
N PHE A 41 5.33 7.15 -4.67
CA PHE A 41 3.89 7.37 -4.67
C PHE A 41 3.50 8.71 -5.33
N GLU A 42 4.15 9.82 -4.96
CA GLU A 42 3.86 11.12 -5.58
C GLU A 42 4.20 11.14 -7.07
N THR A 43 5.22 10.39 -7.49
CA THR A 43 5.59 10.24 -8.91
C THR A 43 4.54 9.44 -9.66
N LEU A 44 4.16 8.26 -9.17
CA LEU A 44 3.13 7.40 -9.76
C LEU A 44 1.75 8.09 -9.80
N LYS A 45 1.44 8.91 -8.79
CA LYS A 45 0.25 9.76 -8.77
C LYS A 45 0.26 10.78 -9.91
N LYS A 46 1.40 11.46 -10.15
CA LYS A 46 1.55 12.42 -11.26
C LYS A 46 1.54 11.74 -12.63
N GLU A 47 2.07 10.53 -12.73
CA GLU A 47 2.05 9.71 -13.95
C GLU A 47 0.64 9.14 -14.26
N GLY A 48 -0.33 9.28 -13.36
CA GLY A 48 -1.68 8.74 -13.54
C GLY A 48 -1.77 7.22 -13.40
N VAL A 49 -0.73 6.58 -12.84
CA VAL A 49 -0.69 5.13 -12.60
C VAL A 49 -1.63 4.74 -11.45
N ILE A 50 -1.70 5.59 -10.41
CA ILE A 50 -2.58 5.36 -9.26
C ILE A 50 -3.99 5.85 -9.58
N ALA A 51 -4.95 4.93 -9.62
CA ALA A 51 -6.37 5.29 -9.80
C ALA A 51 -6.85 6.25 -8.70
N ASP A 52 -7.71 7.22 -9.06
CA ASP A 52 -8.19 8.27 -8.14
C ASP A 52 -8.75 7.73 -6.82
N GLY A 53 -9.49 6.61 -6.87
CA GLY A 53 -10.05 5.97 -5.68
C GLY A 53 -9.00 5.33 -4.75
N MET A 54 -7.79 5.05 -5.23
CA MET A 54 -6.67 4.54 -4.43
C MET A 54 -5.82 5.63 -3.80
N ILE A 55 -5.74 6.82 -4.40
CA ILE A 55 -4.97 7.95 -3.87
C ILE A 55 -5.27 8.23 -2.38
N PRO A 56 -6.53 8.43 -1.95
CA PRO A 56 -6.82 8.72 -0.54
C PRO A 56 -6.48 7.54 0.39
N LYS A 57 -6.52 6.31 -0.12
CA LYS A 57 -6.18 5.10 0.65
C LYS A 57 -4.68 5.00 0.88
N LEU A 58 -3.88 5.29 -0.15
CA LEU A 58 -2.42 5.31 -0.06
C LEU A 58 -1.95 6.50 0.77
N GLU A 59 -2.55 7.68 0.63
CA GLU A 59 -2.26 8.84 1.49
C GLU A 59 -2.50 8.54 2.98
N ASN A 60 -3.65 7.92 3.31
CA ASN A 60 -3.92 7.48 4.67
C ASN A 60 -2.93 6.40 5.16
N SER A 61 -2.48 5.51 4.27
CA SER A 61 -1.49 4.48 4.58
C SER A 61 -0.14 5.10 4.95
N PHE A 62 0.36 6.05 4.15
CA PHE A 62 1.58 6.78 4.49
C PHE A 62 1.43 7.58 5.78
N ASN A 63 0.26 8.18 6.01
CA ASN A 63 -0.01 8.83 7.30
C ASN A 63 0.07 7.83 8.47
N ALA A 64 -0.46 6.62 8.31
CA ALA A 64 -0.37 5.58 9.33
C ALA A 64 1.08 5.18 9.62
N ILE A 65 1.90 5.02 8.58
CA ILE A 65 3.34 4.73 8.70
C ILE A 65 4.07 5.86 9.45
N ASN A 66 3.75 7.11 9.12
CA ASN A 66 4.32 8.28 9.81
C ASN A 66 3.89 8.35 11.28
N ASN A 67 2.74 7.78 11.62
CA ASN A 67 2.21 7.68 12.99
C ASN A 67 2.64 6.38 13.71
N GLY A 68 3.69 5.70 13.23
CA GLY A 68 4.34 4.60 13.94
C GLY A 68 3.94 3.20 13.49
N VAL A 69 3.00 3.05 12.54
CA VAL A 69 2.75 1.75 11.90
C VAL A 69 4.04 1.33 11.17
N LYS A 70 4.46 0.08 11.37
CA LYS A 70 5.73 -0.43 10.86
C LYS A 70 5.73 -0.54 9.34
N GLU A 71 4.66 -1.11 8.80
CA GLU A 71 4.47 -1.33 7.37
C GLU A 71 2.97 -1.35 7.04
N VAL A 72 2.63 -0.97 5.82
CA VAL A 72 1.28 -1.16 5.26
C VAL A 72 1.41 -2.01 4.01
N VAL A 73 0.58 -3.03 3.87
CA VAL A 73 0.59 -3.93 2.72
C VAL A 73 -0.74 -3.84 1.99
N ILE A 74 -0.71 -3.50 0.71
CA ILE A 74 -1.85 -3.53 -0.20
C ILE A 74 -1.82 -4.86 -0.95
N LEU A 75 -2.85 -5.67 -0.82
CA LEU A 75 -2.93 -6.95 -1.51
C LEU A 75 -4.37 -7.34 -1.82
N HIS A 76 -4.56 -8.37 -2.63
CA HIS A 76 -5.87 -9.04 -2.72
C HIS A 76 -6.03 -10.00 -1.55
N ALA A 77 -7.23 -10.10 -0.96
CA ALA A 77 -7.53 -11.04 0.14
C ALA A 77 -7.04 -12.49 -0.06
N LYS A 78 -7.10 -13.04 -1.29
CA LYS A 78 -6.58 -14.38 -1.63
C LYS A 78 -5.07 -14.52 -1.41
N ASN A 79 -4.34 -13.40 -1.46
CA ASN A 79 -2.88 -13.32 -1.34
C ASN A 79 -2.42 -13.01 0.10
N LEU A 80 -3.34 -12.89 1.06
CA LEU A 80 -3.02 -12.51 2.44
C LEU A 80 -1.95 -13.41 3.08
N LEU A 81 -2.03 -14.72 2.84
CA LEU A 81 -1.07 -15.69 3.38
C LEU A 81 0.24 -15.76 2.58
N ASN A 82 0.20 -15.42 1.30
CA ASN A 82 1.35 -15.50 0.39
C ASN A 82 2.18 -14.21 0.36
N LYS A 83 1.71 -13.16 1.03
CA LYS A 83 2.31 -11.80 1.04
C LYS A 83 2.55 -11.25 -0.37
N HIS A 84 1.74 -11.67 -1.34
CA HIS A 84 1.82 -11.18 -2.72
C HIS A 84 0.98 -9.89 -2.85
N GLY A 85 1.67 -8.77 -2.98
CA GLY A 85 1.08 -7.44 -3.12
C GLY A 85 2.15 -6.35 -3.08
N THR A 86 1.72 -5.14 -2.72
CA THR A 86 2.57 -3.95 -2.65
C THR A 86 2.78 -3.54 -1.20
N VAL A 87 4.04 -3.40 -0.78
CA VAL A 87 4.41 -2.94 0.55
C VAL A 87 4.70 -1.44 0.50
N LEU A 88 4.10 -0.67 1.39
CA LEU A 88 4.42 0.73 1.58
C LEU A 88 5.47 0.89 2.67
N ILE A 89 6.54 1.59 2.33
CA ILE A 89 7.65 1.90 3.23
C ILE A 89 7.77 3.41 3.42
N ARG A 90 8.53 3.81 4.45
CA ARG A 90 8.84 5.23 4.71
C ARG A 90 9.63 5.84 3.57
#